data_AF-A0A2R4MYH7-F1
#
_entry.id   AF-A0A2R4MYH7-F1
#
_cell.length_a   1.000
_cell.length_b   1.000
_cell.length_c   1.000
_cell.angle_alpha   90.00
_cell.angle_beta   90.00
_cell.angle_gamma   90.00
#
_symmetry.space_group_name_H-M   'P 1'
#
loop_
_entity.id
_entity.type
_entity.pdbx_description
1 polymer ?
#
loop_
_entity_poly.entity_id
_entity_poly.type
_entity_poly.pdbx_seq_one_letter_code
_entity_poly.pdbx_strand_id
1 'polypeptide(L)' 'MPGQLSQKELTLLQDQINNERLLVAKFNSYAAQTTDPQIRAMCQQIAQRHQQHYNTLIQFLGQ' A
#
# COMPACT_ATOMS: atom_id res chain seq x y z
N MET A 1 13.97 -25.12 10.94
CA MET A 1 14.33 -24.44 9.67
C MET A 1 13.82 -23.01 9.77
N PRO A 2 14.67 -22.00 9.96
CA PRO A 2 14.22 -20.61 9.95
C PRO A 2 14.27 -20.11 8.50
N GLY A 3 13.16 -19.56 7.98
CA GLY A 3 13.22 -18.81 6.72
C GLY A 3 12.11 -19.07 5.69
N GLN A 4 11.08 -19.86 6.00
CA GLN A 4 9.92 -19.98 5.11
C GLN A 4 8.68 -19.48 5.84
N LEU A 5 8.07 -18.43 5.32
CA LEU A 5 6.77 -17.93 5.78
C LEU A 5 5.79 -19.09 5.78
N SER A 6 5.06 -19.27 6.88
CA SER A 6 3.97 -20.24 6.94
C SER A 6 2.86 -19.82 5.98
N GLN A 7 2.00 -20.77 5.59
CA GLN A 7 0.84 -20.48 4.74
C GLN A 7 -0.03 -19.35 5.30
N LYS A 8 -0.16 -19.25 6.63
CA LYS A 8 -0.91 -18.18 7.29
C LYS A 8 -0.25 -16.82 7.11
N GLU A 9 1.07 -16.75 7.23
CA GLU A 9 1.84 -15.53 7.03
C GLU A 9 1.82 -15.08 5.57
N LEU A 10 1.87 -16.01 4.61
CA LEU A 10 1.70 -15.70 3.18
C LEU A 10 0.31 -15.12 2.89
N THR A 11 -0.75 -15.71 3.45
CA THR A 11 -2.12 -15.17 3.30
C THR A 11 -2.22 -13.76 3.89
N LEU A 12 -1.73 -13.57 5.13
CA LEU A 12 -1.71 -12.25 5.78
C LEU A 12 -0.93 -11.22 4.95
N LEU A 13 0.22 -11.61 4.40
CA LEU A 13 1.04 -10.74 3.55
C LEU A 13 0.30 -10.36 2.26
N GLN A 14 -0.38 -11.32 1.63
CA GLN A 14 -1.18 -11.09 0.44
C GLN A 14 -2.36 -10.13 0.71
N ASP A 15 -3.03 -10.29 1.86
CA ASP A 15 -4.09 -9.37 2.31
C ASP A 15 -3.54 -7.96 2.55
N GLN A 16 -2.37 -7.83 3.18
CA GLN A 16 -1.72 -6.53 3.38
C GLN A 16 -1.36 -5.86 2.05
N ILE A 17 -0.83 -6.61 1.09
CA ILE A 17 -0.54 -6.11 -0.26
C ILE A 17 -1.82 -5.56 -0.93
N ASN A 18 -2.93 -6.29 -0.83
CA ASN A 18 -4.22 -5.85 -1.38
C ASN A 18 -4.75 -4.59 -0.68
N ASN A 19 -4.60 -4.51 0.64
CA ASN A 19 -4.97 -3.32 1.42
C ASN A 19 -4.15 -2.10 1.01
N GLU A 20 -2.83 -2.23 0.89
CA GLU A 20 -1.96 -1.12 0.48
C GLU A 20 -2.35 -0.62 -0.93
N ARG A 21 -2.63 -1.52 -1.87
CA ARG A 21 -3.14 -1.17 -3.21
C ARG A 21 -4.46 -0.40 -3.15
N LEU A 22 -5.39 -0.83 -2.29
CA LEU A 22 -6.68 -0.16 -2.10
C LEU A 22 -6.48 1.26 -1.54
N LEU A 23 -5.59 1.43 -0.56
CA LEU A 23 -5.29 2.74 0.03
C LEU A 23 -4.66 3.69 -0.99
N VAL A 24 -3.71 3.22 -1.81
CA VAL A 24 -3.16 4.01 -2.92
C VAL A 24 -4.27 4.53 -3.84
N ALA A 25 -5.16 3.64 -4.28
CA ALA A 25 -6.27 4.02 -5.16
C ALA A 25 -7.23 5.02 -4.49
N LYS A 26 -7.57 4.78 -3.21
CA LYS A 26 -8.46 5.63 -2.42
C LYS A 26 -7.91 7.05 -2.28
N PHE A 27 -6.65 7.20 -1.90
CA PHE A 27 -6.04 8.52 -1.70
C PHE A 27 -5.78 9.26 -3.03
N ASN A 28 -5.44 8.55 -4.10
CA ASN A 28 -5.39 9.15 -5.44
C ASN A 28 -6.76 9.66 -5.88
N SER A 29 -7.83 8.89 -5.62
CA SER A 29 -9.20 9.31 -5.91
C SER A 29 -9.60 10.55 -5.10
N TYR A 30 -9.24 10.62 -3.81
CA TYR A 30 -9.50 11.79 -2.98
C TYR A 30 -8.70 13.02 -3.44
N ALA A 31 -7.44 12.83 -3.83
CA ALA A 31 -6.62 13.90 -4.40
C ALA A 31 -7.22 14.47 -5.71
N ALA A 32 -7.88 13.64 -6.51
CA ALA A 32 -8.53 14.05 -7.75
C ALA A 32 -9.89 14.75 -7.53
N GLN A 33 -10.61 14.39 -6.46
CA GLN A 33 -11.93 14.93 -6.15
C GLN A 33 -11.89 16.21 -5.31
N THR A 34 -10.79 16.46 -4.60
CA THR A 34 -10.65 17.65 -3.75
C THR A 34 -10.20 18.88 -4.54
N THR A 35 -10.78 20.03 -4.24
CA THR A 35 -10.42 21.33 -4.81
C THR A 35 -9.39 22.08 -3.97
N ASP A 36 -9.23 21.67 -2.70
CA ASP A 36 -8.26 22.29 -1.79
C ASP A 36 -6.84 21.81 -2.11
N PRO A 37 -5.90 22.73 -2.42
CA PRO A 37 -4.56 22.36 -2.83
C PRO A 37 -3.73 21.71 -1.71
N GLN A 38 -3.97 22.05 -0.44
CA GLN A 38 -3.27 21.46 0.70
C GLN A 38 -3.77 20.03 0.95
N ILE A 39 -5.09 19.81 0.90
CA ILE A 39 -5.67 18.46 1.03
C ILE A 39 -5.21 17.57 -0.13
N ARG A 40 -5.18 18.10 -1.36
CA ARG A 40 -4.67 17.36 -2.52
C ARG A 40 -3.22 16.92 -2.32
N ALA A 41 -2.35 17.83 -1.89
CA ALA A 41 -0.95 17.51 -1.63
C ALA A 41 -0.79 16.46 -0.53
N MET A 42 -1.58 16.56 0.55
CA MET A 42 -1.57 15.58 1.63
C MET A 42 -2.03 14.20 1.15
N CYS A 43 -3.13 14.12 0.38
CA CYS A 43 -3.61 12.86 -0.20
C CYS A 43 -2.57 12.22 -1.13
N GLN A 44 -1.87 13.02 -1.95
CA GLN A 44 -0.80 12.54 -2.82
C GLN A 44 0.39 11.99 -2.02
N GLN A 45 0.81 12.67 -0.96
CA GLN A 45 1.87 12.18 -0.07
C GLN A 45 1.47 10.86 0.61
N ILE A 46 0.23 10.74 1.08
CA ILE A 46 -0.28 9.52 1.69
C ILE A 46 -0.31 8.37 0.66
N ALA A 47 -0.83 8.62 -0.55
CA ALA A 47 -0.83 7.63 -1.62
C ALA A 47 0.60 7.15 -1.97
N GLN A 48 1.57 8.08 -2.02
CA GLN A 48 2.96 7.73 -2.29
C GLN A 48 3.57 6.86 -1.18
N ARG A 49 3.24 7.14 0.09
CA ARG A 49 3.69 6.31 1.22
C ARG A 49 3.11 4.89 1.14
N HIS A 50 1.82 4.75 0.85
CA HIS A 50 1.21 3.42 0.66
C HIS A 50 1.80 2.68 -0.55
N GLN A 51 2.16 3.39 -1.62
CA GLN A 51 2.86 2.79 -2.76
C GLN A 51 4.25 2.26 -2.36
N GLN A 52 4.98 2.98 -1.50
CA GLN A 52 6.25 2.51 -0.97
C GLN A 52 6.06 1.25 -0.10
N HIS A 53 5.05 1.23 0.76
CA HIS A 53 4.73 0.04 1.55
C HIS A 53 4.38 -1.16 0.67
N TYR A 54 3.51 -0.96 -0.33
CA TYR A 54 3.16 -1.98 -1.32
C TYR A 54 4.41 -2.57 -2.00
N ASN A 55 5.31 -1.70 -2.48
CA ASN A 55 6.54 -2.13 -3.15
C ASN A 55 7.42 -2.96 -2.21
N THR A 56 7.56 -2.52 -0.95
CA THR A 56 8.32 -3.24 0.08
C THR A 56 7.71 -4.62 0.34
N LEU A 57 6.39 -4.74 0.52
CA LEU A 57 5.72 -6.02 0.76
C LEU A 57 5.85 -6.98 -0.43
N ILE A 58 5.77 -6.47 -1.66
CA ILE A 58 5.98 -7.27 -2.88
C ILE A 58 7.43 -7.76 -2.97
N GLN A 59 8.41 -6.92 -2.63
CA GLN A 59 9.81 -7.34 -2.58
C GLN A 59 10.03 -8.45 -1.56
N PHE A 60 9.36 -8.38 -0.40
CA PHE A 60 9.42 -9.45 0.61
C PHE A 60 8.72 -10.74 0.16
N LEU A 61 7.66 -10.67 -0.66
CA LEU A 61 6.97 -11.86 -1.18
C LEU A 61 7.78 -12.56 -2.30
N GLY A 62 8.57 -11.80 -3.06
CA GLY A 62 9.38 -12.31 -4.17
C GLY A 62 10.79 -12.80 -3.77
N GLN A 63 11.19 -12.64 -2.50
CA GLN A 63 12.41 -13.22 -1.93
C GLN A 63 12.14 -14.62 -1.38
#